data_AF-A0A9P4KB30-F1
#
_entry.id   AF-A0A9P4KB30-F1
#
_cell.length_a   1.000
_cell.length_b   1.000
_cell.length_c   1.000
_cell.angle_alpha   90.00
_cell.angle_beta   90.00
_cell.angle_gamma   90.00
#
_symmetry.space_group_name_H-M   'P 1'
#
loop_
_entity.id
_entity.type
_entity.pdbx_description
1 polymer ?
#
loop_
_entity_poly.entity_id
_entity_poly.type
_entity_poly.pdbx_seq_one_letter_code
_entity_poly.pdbx_strand_id
1 'polypeptide(L)'
;MEAPSKNALISQLDSLLERYLNTLNQYQKAQQQLTSNLSSGYLSLAQANFNNQSHSRYGQDYYDERMQAFRKVKGSAVAFRIPAPKLDPSSASGPASSPPNSSGKPTEENNSEVSATSSESENEDESVNNAPSGESSTCSDPLRWFGILVPSALRQAQSSFVSAIEGPIPQLATIVREMRRQESEISRLRKQIKKL
;
A
#
# COMPACT_ATOMS: atom_id res chain seq x y z
N MET A 1 21.77 38.48 -32.80
CA MET A 1 21.46 37.85 -31.50
C MET A 1 22.34 38.52 -30.47
N GLU A 2 21.77 39.41 -29.66
CA GLU A 2 22.47 40.16 -28.63
C GLU A 2 22.84 39.20 -27.49
N ALA A 3 24.11 39.20 -27.06
CA ALA A 3 24.56 38.32 -25.99
C ALA A 3 23.81 38.67 -24.70
N PRO A 4 23.30 37.69 -23.93
CA PRO A 4 22.62 37.99 -22.67
C PRO A 4 23.58 38.73 -21.74
N SER A 5 23.12 39.86 -21.18
CA SER A 5 23.91 40.63 -20.24
C SER A 5 24.22 39.79 -18.99
N LYS A 6 25.40 39.99 -18.40
CA LYS A 6 25.84 39.25 -17.21
C LYS A 6 24.80 39.30 -16.08
N ASN A 7 24.14 40.45 -15.89
CA ASN A 7 23.08 40.63 -14.90
C ASN A 7 21.85 39.76 -15.19
N ALA A 8 21.45 39.60 -16.46
CA ALA A 8 20.33 38.72 -16.82
C ALA A 8 20.62 37.25 -16.49
N LEU A 9 21.85 36.79 -16.72
CA LEU A 9 22.27 35.42 -16.36
C LEU A 9 22.33 35.20 -14.84
N ILE A 10 22.73 36.22 -14.08
CA ILE A 10 22.72 36.18 -12.61
C ILE A 10 21.27 36.07 -12.10
N SER A 11 20.35 36.92 -12.56
CA SER A 11 18.95 36.83 -12.18
C SER A 11 18.32 35.48 -12.55
N GLN A 12 18.70 34.92 -13.71
CA GLN A 12 18.26 33.58 -14.11
C GLN A 12 18.80 32.51 -13.15
N LEU A 13 20.08 32.59 -12.76
CA LEU A 13 20.68 31.67 -11.79
C LEU A 13 19.98 31.74 -10.44
N ASP A 14 19.68 32.93 -9.93
CA ASP A 14 18.98 33.12 -8.65
C ASP A 14 17.59 32.47 -8.68
N SER A 15 16.83 32.71 -9.75
CA SER A 15 15.50 32.09 -9.93
C SER A 15 15.56 30.55 -9.98
N LEU A 16 16.66 30.01 -10.51
CA LEU A 16 16.87 28.57 -10.60
C LEU A 16 17.24 28.00 -9.22
N LEU A 17 18.10 28.69 -8.47
CA LEU A 17 18.45 28.30 -7.10
C LEU A 17 17.22 28.31 -6.19
N GLU A 18 16.35 29.30 -6.31
CA GLU A 18 15.08 29.34 -5.58
C GLU A 18 14.21 28.11 -5.90
N ARG A 19 14.02 27.79 -7.18
CA ARG A 19 13.30 26.59 -7.62
C ARG A 19 13.94 25.30 -7.09
N TYR A 20 15.26 25.24 -7.08
CA TYR A 20 16.00 24.11 -6.54
C TYR A 20 15.77 23.92 -5.04
N LEU A 21 15.83 25.00 -4.25
CA LEU A 21 15.54 24.95 -2.82
C LEU A 21 14.09 24.51 -2.54
N ASN A 22 13.14 25.00 -3.33
CA ASN A 22 11.74 24.56 -3.24
C ASN A 22 11.58 23.08 -3.58
N THR A 23 12.29 22.59 -4.61
CA THR A 23 12.28 21.18 -5.03
C THR A 23 12.93 20.29 -3.95
N LEU A 24 14.01 20.76 -3.32
CA LEU A 24 14.67 20.08 -2.21
C LEU A 24 13.77 19.98 -0.97
N ASN A 25 13.02 21.05 -0.67
CA ASN A 25 12.03 21.02 0.41
C ASN A 25 10.93 19.97 0.14
N GLN A 26 10.43 19.90 -1.10
CA GLN A 26 9.47 18.86 -1.50
C GLN A 26 10.06 17.45 -1.35
N TYR A 27 11.32 17.26 -1.74
CA TYR A 27 12.03 16.00 -1.55
C TYR A 27 12.05 15.58 -0.07
N GLN A 28 12.44 16.49 0.83
CA GLN A 28 12.50 16.21 2.27
C GLN A 28 11.12 15.85 2.84
N LYS A 29 10.07 16.58 2.46
CA LYS A 29 8.69 16.28 2.87
C LYS A 29 8.24 14.90 2.40
N ALA A 30 8.48 14.57 1.14
CA ALA A 30 8.13 13.26 0.59
C ALA A 30 8.92 12.13 1.26
N GLN A 31 10.19 12.36 1.61
CA GLN A 31 10.99 11.40 2.37
C GLN A 31 10.44 11.19 3.78
N GLN A 32 10.04 12.25 4.48
CA GLN A 32 9.43 12.15 5.81
C GLN A 32 8.13 11.34 5.79
N GLN A 33 7.28 11.59 4.78
CA GLN A 33 6.06 10.82 4.56
C GLN A 33 6.34 9.35 4.28
N LEU A 34 7.32 9.04 3.42
CA LEU A 34 7.75 7.67 3.16
C LEU A 34 8.20 6.98 4.44
N THR A 35 9.07 7.63 5.21
CA THR A 35 9.58 7.08 6.48
C THR A 35 8.46 6.82 7.47
N SER A 36 7.49 7.74 7.61
CA SER A 36 6.34 7.58 8.50
C SER A 36 5.45 6.41 8.10
N ASN A 37 5.17 6.24 6.81
CA ASN A 37 4.38 5.12 6.30
C ASN A 37 5.12 3.79 6.50
N LEU A 38 6.41 3.74 6.20
CA LEU A 38 7.21 2.52 6.39
C LEU A 38 7.32 2.15 7.87
N SER A 39 7.61 3.09 8.76
CA SER A 39 7.74 2.81 10.20
C SER A 39 6.42 2.32 10.78
N SER A 40 5.30 2.96 10.43
CA SER A 40 3.95 2.49 10.80
C SER A 40 3.66 1.08 10.26
N GLY A 41 4.00 0.82 9.01
CA GLY A 41 3.80 -0.48 8.37
C GLY A 41 4.59 -1.60 9.06
N TYR A 42 5.88 -1.37 9.31
CA TYR A 42 6.74 -2.35 9.99
C TYR A 42 6.33 -2.56 11.46
N LEU A 43 5.92 -1.52 12.18
CA LEU A 43 5.45 -1.66 13.55
C LEU A 43 4.16 -2.49 13.61
N SER A 44 3.22 -2.22 12.70
CA SER A 44 1.97 -2.98 12.61
C SER A 44 2.22 -4.44 12.22
N LEU A 45 3.19 -4.69 11.33
CA LEU A 45 3.61 -6.04 10.97
C LEU A 45 4.27 -6.77 12.15
N ALA A 46 5.11 -6.09 12.92
CA ALA A 46 5.72 -6.63 14.13
C ALA A 46 4.64 -6.98 15.18
N GLN A 47 3.66 -6.12 15.37
CA GLN A 47 2.51 -6.38 16.25
C GLN A 47 1.69 -7.59 15.77
N ALA A 48 1.44 -7.71 14.46
CA ALA A 48 0.76 -8.87 13.90
C ALA A 48 1.54 -10.16 14.18
N ASN A 49 2.86 -10.16 13.96
CA ASN A 49 3.72 -11.31 14.22
C ASN A 49 3.78 -11.68 15.70
N PHE A 50 3.82 -10.70 16.60
CA PHE A 50 3.85 -10.93 18.04
C PHE A 50 2.55 -11.58 18.55
N ASN A 51 1.41 -11.14 18.02
CA ASN A 51 0.09 -11.66 18.41
C ASN A 51 -0.28 -12.97 17.69
N ASN A 52 0.59 -13.51 16.82
CA ASN A 52 0.30 -14.74 16.11
C ASN A 52 0.51 -15.96 17.02
N GLN A 53 -0.60 -16.61 17.39
CA GLN A 53 -0.60 -17.80 18.25
C GLN A 53 0.06 -19.02 17.55
N SER A 54 0.05 -19.05 16.22
CA SER A 54 0.55 -20.18 15.41
C SER A 54 2.08 -20.29 15.38
N HIS A 55 2.84 -19.43 16.07
CA HIS A 55 4.31 -19.32 16.05
C HIS A 55 4.96 -19.08 14.67
N SER A 56 4.19 -19.13 13.60
CA SER A 56 4.62 -18.83 12.24
C SER A 56 4.55 -17.33 11.98
N ARG A 57 5.52 -16.77 11.26
CA ARG A 57 5.57 -15.35 10.93
C ARG A 57 4.80 -15.08 9.64
N TYR A 58 4.16 -13.93 9.55
CA TYR A 58 3.63 -13.43 8.28
C TYR A 58 4.81 -13.13 7.36
N GLY A 59 5.08 -14.03 6.42
CA GLY A 59 6.26 -14.00 5.59
C GLY A 59 6.12 -14.79 4.30
N GLN A 60 7.24 -14.99 3.63
CA GLN A 60 7.32 -15.58 2.30
C GLN A 60 6.76 -17.00 2.21
N ASP A 61 6.77 -17.74 3.31
CA ASP A 61 6.29 -19.13 3.37
C ASP A 61 4.78 -19.25 3.03
N TYR A 62 4.03 -18.16 3.11
CA TYR A 62 2.62 -18.10 2.75
C TYR A 62 2.35 -17.50 1.37
N TYR A 63 3.37 -17.09 0.60
CA TYR A 63 3.13 -16.42 -0.68
C TYR A 63 2.62 -17.42 -1.72
N ASP A 64 1.54 -17.06 -2.43
CA ASP A 64 1.11 -17.82 -3.62
C ASP A 64 2.06 -17.47 -4.78
N GLU A 65 2.75 -18.48 -5.30
CA GLU A 65 3.69 -18.32 -6.43
C GLU A 65 3.00 -17.85 -7.72
N ARG A 66 1.68 -18.05 -7.83
CA ARG A 66 0.89 -17.62 -9.00
C ARG A 66 0.51 -16.14 -8.96
N MET A 67 0.84 -15.43 -7.88
CA MET A 67 0.51 -14.03 -7.71
C MET A 67 1.07 -13.16 -8.84
N GLN A 68 0.25 -12.21 -9.27
CA GLN A 68 0.69 -11.12 -10.13
C GLN A 68 0.65 -9.78 -9.37
N ALA A 69 1.58 -8.89 -9.67
CA ALA A 69 1.64 -7.58 -9.02
C ALA A 69 0.34 -6.78 -9.22
N PHE A 70 -0.31 -6.41 -8.10
CA PHE A 70 -1.49 -5.52 -8.11
C PHE A 70 -1.15 -4.07 -8.38
N ARG A 71 0.09 -3.65 -8.15
CA ARG A 71 0.54 -2.27 -8.38
C ARG A 71 1.66 -2.30 -9.38
N LYS A 72 1.38 -1.78 -10.59
CA LYS A 72 2.34 -1.74 -11.70
C LYS A 72 2.62 -0.29 -12.07
N VAL A 73 3.90 0.05 -12.22
CA VAL A 73 4.34 1.36 -12.72
C VAL A 73 4.50 1.29 -14.23
N LYS A 74 3.86 2.20 -14.97
CA LYS A 74 4.00 2.30 -16.43
C LYS A 74 4.68 3.60 -16.85
N GLY A 75 5.97 3.52 -17.20
CA GLY A 75 6.71 4.59 -17.88
C GLY A 75 7.05 5.82 -17.03
N SER A 76 7.59 6.85 -17.70
CA SER A 76 8.22 8.08 -17.16
C SER A 76 7.33 8.93 -16.22
N ALA A 77 6.01 8.69 -16.23
CA ALA A 77 5.08 9.20 -15.24
C ALA A 77 4.65 8.00 -14.37
N VAL A 78 5.03 8.01 -13.10
CA VAL A 78 4.77 6.90 -12.18
C VAL A 78 3.26 6.86 -11.87
N ALA A 79 2.50 6.19 -12.72
CA ALA A 79 1.09 5.92 -12.53
C ALA A 79 0.92 4.44 -12.16
N PHE A 80 0.34 4.17 -10.99
CA PHE A 80 -0.04 2.82 -10.60
C PHE A 80 -1.35 2.43 -11.27
N ARG A 81 -1.37 1.24 -11.87
CA ARG A 81 -2.62 0.59 -12.27
C ARG A 81 -2.88 -0.59 -11.36
N ILE A 82 -4.07 -0.62 -10.79
CA ILE A 82 -4.64 -1.82 -10.17
C ILE A 82 -5.31 -2.59 -11.30
N PRO A 83 -4.84 -3.80 -11.66
CA PRO A 83 -5.57 -4.67 -12.57
C PRO A 83 -6.92 -5.00 -11.91
N ALA A 84 -8.01 -4.53 -12.50
CA ALA A 84 -9.33 -5.01 -12.12
C ALA A 84 -9.40 -6.52 -12.42
N PRO A 85 -9.99 -7.35 -11.54
CA PRO A 85 -10.24 -8.74 -11.88
C PRO A 85 -11.12 -8.77 -13.13
N LYS A 86 -10.68 -9.54 -14.14
CA LYS A 86 -11.48 -9.78 -15.34
C LYS A 86 -12.69 -10.61 -14.91
N LEU A 87 -13.84 -9.95 -14.76
CA LEU A 87 -15.13 -10.62 -14.74
C LEU A 87 -15.52 -10.81 -16.21
N ASP A 88 -15.55 -12.06 -16.66
CA ASP A 88 -16.05 -12.41 -17.99
C ASP A 88 -17.53 -12.01 -18.12
N PRO A 89 -17.91 -11.19 -19.12
CA PRO A 89 -19.30 -10.80 -19.30
C PRO A 89 -20.01 -11.84 -20.15
N SER A 90 -20.48 -12.92 -19.53
CA SER A 90 -21.44 -13.82 -20.18
C SER A 90 -22.48 -14.33 -19.19
N SER A 91 -23.44 -13.44 -18.88
CA SER A 91 -24.85 -13.78 -18.67
C SER A 91 -25.64 -12.50 -18.50
N ALA A 92 -26.03 -11.91 -19.64
CA ALA A 92 -27.08 -10.92 -19.68
C ALA A 92 -28.44 -11.63 -19.70
N SER A 93 -29.18 -11.56 -18.59
CA SER A 93 -30.63 -11.37 -18.62
C SER A 93 -31.08 -10.82 -17.27
N GLY A 94 -31.62 -9.60 -17.27
CA GLY A 94 -32.49 -9.10 -16.19
C GLY A 94 -33.90 -9.73 -16.29
N PRO A 95 -34.91 -9.23 -15.54
CA PRO A 95 -34.94 -7.95 -14.82
C PRO A 95 -35.46 -7.96 -13.36
N ALA A 96 -35.12 -6.87 -12.66
CA ALA A 96 -35.90 -6.10 -11.67
C ALA A 96 -36.77 -6.81 -10.59
N SER A 97 -36.49 -6.50 -9.31
CA SER A 97 -37.46 -5.95 -8.34
C SER A 97 -36.77 -5.52 -7.03
N SER A 98 -37.13 -4.33 -6.56
CA SER A 98 -36.65 -3.61 -5.37
C SER A 98 -37.13 -4.23 -4.03
N PRO A 99 -36.64 -3.75 -2.86
CA PRO A 99 -36.60 -4.51 -1.60
C PRO A 99 -37.76 -4.19 -0.63
N PRO A 100 -37.92 -4.96 0.46
CA PRO A 100 -38.49 -4.42 1.68
C PRO A 100 -37.48 -4.44 2.83
N ASN A 101 -37.37 -3.25 3.39
CA ASN A 101 -36.83 -2.87 4.68
C ASN A 101 -37.82 -3.32 5.78
N SER A 102 -37.38 -4.00 6.85
CA SER A 102 -38.06 -3.92 8.15
C SER A 102 -37.19 -4.42 9.31
N SER A 103 -36.81 -3.46 10.14
CA SER A 103 -36.28 -3.55 11.49
C SER A 103 -37.16 -4.38 12.43
N GLY A 104 -36.55 -5.09 13.39
CA GLY A 104 -37.27 -5.73 14.50
C GLY A 104 -36.44 -6.67 15.36
N LYS A 105 -35.61 -6.12 16.27
CA LYS A 105 -35.29 -6.70 17.59
C LYS A 105 -36.16 -5.92 18.61
N PRO A 106 -36.36 -6.34 19.88
CA PRO A 106 -35.92 -7.54 20.57
C PRO A 106 -37.03 -8.23 21.40
N THR A 107 -36.75 -9.40 21.97
CA THR A 107 -37.45 -9.87 23.18
C THR A 107 -36.48 -10.68 24.05
N GLU A 108 -36.21 -10.10 25.22
CA GLU A 108 -35.98 -10.72 26.54
C GLU A 108 -36.91 -11.93 26.75
N GLU A 109 -36.71 -12.92 27.62
CA GLU A 109 -35.90 -13.20 28.81
C GLU A 109 -36.27 -14.67 29.14
N ASN A 110 -35.36 -15.50 29.68
CA ASN A 110 -35.52 -16.11 31.01
C ASN A 110 -34.44 -17.19 31.29
N ASN A 111 -33.61 -16.82 32.26
CA ASN A 111 -33.25 -17.54 33.48
C ASN A 111 -32.54 -18.90 33.55
N SER A 112 -31.62 -18.87 34.52
CA SER A 112 -31.16 -19.90 35.45
C SER A 112 -30.14 -20.93 34.95
N GLU A 113 -29.18 -21.39 35.74
CA GLU A 113 -28.40 -20.88 36.87
C GLU A 113 -27.37 -22.01 37.13
N VAL A 114 -26.12 -21.65 37.49
CA VAL A 114 -25.08 -22.42 38.21
C VAL A 114 -24.74 -23.89 37.82
N SER A 115 -23.46 -24.18 37.55
CA SER A 115 -22.56 -24.84 38.54
C SER A 115 -21.15 -25.16 37.99
N ALA A 116 -20.15 -24.61 38.69
CA ALA A 116 -18.87 -25.19 39.14
C ALA A 116 -18.06 -26.24 38.31
N THR A 117 -16.80 -25.83 38.03
CA THR A 117 -15.55 -26.53 38.46
C THR A 117 -14.93 -27.65 37.59
N SER A 118 -13.80 -27.26 36.99
CA SER A 118 -12.47 -27.92 36.89
C SER A 118 -12.14 -29.08 35.94
N SER A 119 -11.04 -28.79 35.22
CA SER A 119 -9.83 -29.60 34.94
C SER A 119 -9.87 -30.82 33.99
N GLU A 120 -9.12 -30.62 32.90
CA GLU A 120 -8.12 -31.52 32.26
C GLU A 120 -8.54 -32.91 31.79
N SER A 121 -8.39 -33.16 30.48
CA SER A 121 -7.37 -34.08 29.94
C SER A 121 -7.33 -34.02 28.41
N GLU A 122 -6.10 -34.07 27.91
CA GLU A 122 -5.68 -34.19 26.51
C GLU A 122 -6.19 -35.49 25.87
N ASN A 123 -6.44 -35.47 24.55
CA ASN A 123 -6.08 -36.56 23.65
C ASN A 123 -6.03 -36.06 22.21
N GLU A 124 -4.89 -36.34 21.59
CA GLU A 124 -4.62 -36.30 20.16
C GLU A 124 -5.53 -37.29 19.42
N ASP A 125 -6.05 -36.90 18.25
CA ASP A 125 -6.17 -37.87 17.16
C ASP A 125 -6.25 -37.18 15.79
N GLU A 126 -5.43 -37.69 14.89
CA GLU A 126 -5.41 -37.37 13.46
C GLU A 126 -6.76 -37.71 12.82
N SER A 127 -7.28 -36.80 11.99
CA SER A 127 -8.18 -37.23 10.91
C SER A 127 -7.93 -36.42 9.65
N VAL A 128 -7.16 -37.06 8.76
CA VAL A 128 -7.07 -36.76 7.34
C VAL A 128 -8.47 -36.87 6.75
N ASN A 129 -9.05 -35.76 6.29
CA ASN A 129 -10.23 -35.78 5.43
C ASN A 129 -9.99 -34.97 4.16
N ASN A 130 -9.83 -35.73 3.08
CA ASN A 130 -9.74 -35.27 1.70
C ASN A 130 -11.09 -34.74 1.21
N ALA A 131 -11.09 -33.47 0.80
CA ALA A 131 -11.87 -32.80 -0.26
C ALA A 131 -13.43 -32.85 -0.25
N PRO A 132 -14.08 -31.77 -0.72
CA PRO A 132 -14.22 -31.63 -2.17
C PRO A 132 -13.75 -30.25 -2.67
N SER A 133 -13.07 -30.29 -3.82
CA SER A 133 -12.77 -29.13 -4.65
C SER A 133 -14.07 -28.42 -5.05
N GLY A 134 -14.44 -27.39 -4.29
CA GLY A 134 -15.33 -26.34 -4.74
C GLY A 134 -14.49 -25.26 -5.42
N GLU A 135 -14.75 -25.03 -6.70
CA GLU A 135 -14.26 -23.89 -7.47
C GLU A 135 -14.51 -22.59 -6.70
N SER A 136 -13.52 -22.18 -5.93
CA SER A 136 -13.55 -20.91 -5.25
C SER A 136 -12.72 -19.97 -6.11
N SER A 137 -13.38 -18.98 -6.70
CA SER A 137 -12.78 -17.80 -7.29
C SER A 137 -12.03 -17.00 -6.20
N THR A 138 -10.99 -17.59 -5.62
CA THR A 138 -10.23 -17.13 -4.46
C THR A 138 -8.77 -17.01 -4.88
N CYS A 139 -8.06 -15.92 -4.62
CA CYS A 139 -8.38 -14.77 -3.83
C CYS A 139 -7.58 -13.60 -4.42
N SER A 140 -8.28 -12.57 -4.92
CA SER A 140 -7.62 -11.37 -5.42
C SER A 140 -6.93 -10.56 -4.31
N ASP A 141 -7.12 -10.90 -3.03
CA ASP A 141 -6.49 -10.21 -1.91
C ASP A 141 -5.31 -11.04 -1.36
N PRO A 142 -4.05 -10.51 -1.41
CA PRO A 142 -2.88 -11.22 -0.89
C PRO A 142 -3.00 -11.54 0.60
N LEU A 143 -3.79 -10.79 1.35
CA LEU A 143 -3.89 -10.99 2.79
C LEU A 143 -4.52 -12.31 3.18
N ARG A 144 -5.36 -12.90 2.32
CA ARG A 144 -6.03 -14.16 2.62
C ARG A 144 -5.13 -15.38 2.42
N TRP A 145 -3.91 -15.20 1.91
CA TRP A 145 -2.91 -16.27 1.89
C TRP A 145 -2.46 -16.67 3.30
N PHE A 146 -2.60 -15.75 4.26
CA PHE A 146 -2.27 -16.00 5.67
C PHE A 146 -3.44 -16.60 6.48
N GLY A 147 -4.46 -17.13 5.78
CA GLY A 147 -5.63 -17.75 6.38
C GLY A 147 -6.91 -16.90 6.25
N ILE A 148 -8.02 -17.48 6.72
CA ILE A 148 -9.34 -16.86 6.58
C ILE A 148 -9.54 -15.67 7.53
N LEU A 149 -8.86 -15.70 8.68
CA LEU A 149 -8.93 -14.66 9.70
C LEU A 149 -7.65 -13.82 9.67
N VAL A 150 -7.73 -12.69 8.97
CA VAL A 150 -6.62 -11.73 8.90
C VAL A 150 -6.63 -10.83 10.14
N PRO A 151 -5.51 -10.67 10.88
CA PRO A 151 -5.45 -9.71 11.99
C PRO A 151 -5.61 -8.26 11.53
N SER A 152 -6.18 -7.41 12.37
CA SER A 152 -6.30 -5.96 12.10
C SER A 152 -4.95 -5.30 11.89
N ALA A 153 -3.94 -5.67 12.69
CA ALA A 153 -2.58 -5.16 12.56
C ALA A 153 -1.94 -5.50 11.20
N LEU A 154 -2.26 -6.67 10.62
CA LEU A 154 -1.77 -7.06 9.30
C LEU A 154 -2.44 -6.23 8.18
N ARG A 155 -3.73 -5.94 8.32
CA ARG A 155 -4.44 -4.99 7.42
C ARG A 155 -3.86 -3.58 7.53
N GLN A 156 -3.54 -3.12 8.74
CA GLN A 156 -2.89 -1.82 8.95
C GLN A 156 -1.51 -1.77 8.30
N ALA A 157 -0.70 -2.82 8.46
CA ALA A 157 0.58 -2.94 7.80
C ALA A 157 0.45 -2.82 6.27
N GLN A 158 -0.49 -3.58 5.67
CA GLN A 158 -0.77 -3.50 4.24
C GLN A 158 -1.16 -2.07 3.83
N SER A 159 -2.08 -1.42 4.54
CA SER A 159 -2.52 -0.05 4.24
C SER A 159 -1.36 0.96 4.26
N SER A 160 -0.48 0.88 5.27
CA SER A 160 0.68 1.76 5.38
C SER A 160 1.69 1.55 4.25
N PHE A 161 1.99 0.28 3.89
CA PHE A 161 2.88 -0.02 2.77
C PHE A 161 2.27 0.39 1.42
N VAL A 162 0.97 0.18 1.23
CA VAL A 162 0.24 0.64 0.04
C VAL A 162 0.33 2.15 -0.08
N SER A 163 0.10 2.88 1.01
CA SER A 163 0.19 4.35 1.03
C SER A 163 1.61 4.84 0.70
N ALA A 164 2.65 4.14 1.18
CA ALA A 164 4.05 4.43 0.82
C ALA A 164 4.33 4.23 -0.68
N ILE A 165 3.80 3.14 -1.26
CA ILE A 165 3.98 2.81 -2.67
C ILE A 165 3.22 3.80 -3.55
N GLU A 166 1.95 4.06 -3.26
CA GLU A 166 1.08 4.90 -4.09
C GLU A 166 1.35 6.40 -3.97
N GLY A 167 1.87 6.87 -2.85
CA GLY A 167 2.11 8.29 -2.58
C GLY A 167 3.57 8.71 -2.78
N PRO A 168 4.40 8.64 -1.74
CA PRO A 168 5.69 9.32 -1.71
C PRO A 168 6.73 8.70 -2.66
N ILE A 169 6.70 7.40 -2.96
CA ILE A 169 7.68 6.78 -3.88
C ILE A 169 7.64 7.38 -5.30
N PRO A 170 6.47 7.46 -5.99
CA PRO A 170 6.30 8.16 -7.26
C PRO A 170 6.77 9.61 -7.26
N GLN A 171 6.42 10.32 -6.19
CA GLN A 171 6.73 11.72 -6.02
C GLN A 171 8.25 11.90 -5.91
N LEU A 172 8.90 11.11 -5.05
CA LEU A 172 10.36 11.09 -4.90
C LEU A 172 11.06 10.80 -6.22
N ALA A 173 10.62 9.80 -6.98
CA ALA A 173 11.20 9.49 -8.28
C ALA A 173 11.12 10.69 -9.26
N THR A 174 9.99 11.39 -9.25
CA THR A 174 9.77 12.60 -10.07
C THR A 174 10.64 13.77 -9.59
N ILE A 175 10.67 14.02 -8.28
CA ILE A 175 11.42 15.11 -7.66
C ILE A 175 12.93 14.94 -7.89
N VAL A 176 13.46 13.73 -7.68
CA VAL A 176 14.89 13.44 -7.91
C VAL A 176 15.29 13.69 -9.36
N ARG A 177 14.42 13.36 -10.32
CA ARG A 177 14.65 13.67 -11.74
C ARG A 177 14.70 15.18 -11.98
N GLU A 178 13.78 15.92 -11.37
CA GLU A 178 13.72 17.38 -11.50
C GLU A 178 14.92 18.07 -10.85
N MET A 179 15.35 17.62 -9.66
CA MET A 179 16.56 18.12 -9.00
C MET A 179 17.80 17.97 -9.89
N ARG A 180 18.01 16.78 -10.47
CA ARG A 180 19.15 16.52 -11.38
C ARG A 180 19.12 17.42 -12.62
N ARG A 181 17.93 17.72 -13.14
CA ARG A 181 17.77 18.66 -14.26
C ARG A 181 18.19 20.06 -13.85
N GLN A 182 17.70 20.54 -12.70
CA GLN A 182 18.01 21.87 -12.17
C GLN A 182 19.51 22.01 -11.88
N GLU A 183 20.14 21.01 -11.24
CA GLU A 183 21.59 20.97 -10.98
C GLU A 183 22.42 21.09 -12.27
N SER A 184 21.96 20.43 -13.34
CA SER A 184 22.59 20.50 -14.66
C SER A 184 22.49 21.90 -15.26
N GLU A 185 21.32 22.54 -15.16
CA GLU A 185 21.09 23.90 -15.64
C GLU A 185 21.87 24.95 -14.83
N ILE A 186 21.91 24.83 -13.49
CA ILE A 186 22.75 25.65 -12.60
C ILE A 186 24.21 25.56 -13.02
N SER A 187 24.70 24.34 -13.26
CA SER A 187 26.08 24.09 -13.66
C SER A 187 26.41 24.75 -15.00
N ARG A 188 25.46 24.79 -15.94
CA ARG A 188 25.63 25.45 -17.25
C ARG A 188 25.65 26.98 -17.10
N LEU A 189 24.71 27.56 -16.36
CA LEU A 189 24.65 29.01 -16.14
C LEU A 189 25.90 29.53 -15.42
N ARG A 190 26.36 28.84 -14.37
CA ARG A 190 27.60 29.20 -13.67
C ARG A 190 28.82 29.21 -14.61
N LYS A 191 28.89 28.25 -15.55
CA LYS A 191 29.96 28.21 -16.55
C LYS A 191 29.84 29.36 -17.56
N GLN A 192 28.63 29.75 -17.97
CA GLN A 192 28.40 30.88 -18.88
C GLN A 192 28.76 32.21 -18.22
N ILE A 193 28.34 32.43 -16.97
CA ILE A 193 28.68 33.63 -16.19
C ILE A 193 30.20 33.75 -16.01
N LYS A 194 30.91 32.63 -15.74
CA LYS A 194 32.37 32.64 -15.61
C LYS A 194 33.10 33.02 -16.90
N LYS A 195 32.48 32.81 -18.08
CA LYS A 195 33.05 33.15 -19.39
C LYS A 195 32.83 34.61 -19.80
N LEU A 196 32.03 35.36 -19.04
CA LEU A 196 31.69 36.78 -19.26
C LEU A 196 32.39 37.68 -18.24
#